data_AF-A0A9W6DC98-F1
#
_entry.id   AF-A0A9W6DC98-F1
#
_cell.length_a   1.000
_cell.length_b   1.000
_cell.length_c   1.000
_cell.angle_alpha   90.00
_cell.angle_beta   90.00
_cell.angle_gamma   90.00
#
_symmetry.space_group_name_H-M   'P 1'
#
loop_
_entity.id
_entity.type
_entity.pdbx_description
1 polymer ?
#
loop_
_entity_poly.entity_id
_entity_poly.type
_entity_poly.pdbx_seq_one_letter_code
_entity_poly.pdbx_strand_id
1 'polypeptide(L)'
;MRNEKLEKSIIRIDNDILSINVAKKYLSNTDEINEVIASLNNKRQLLANEIYSEDHLSYSECREIIKEMLGKELAQEEQSELLEMIKEKFGRQSPNVSKKSNGLNAWLKELNIEFRWIDDEVTGWNKLIITGFGVYKQK
;
A
#
# COMPACT_ATOMS: atom_id res chain seq x y z
N MET A 1 -9.36 10.24 0.83
CA MET A 1 -8.31 9.98 1.85
C MET A 1 -7.43 11.20 2.02
N ARG A 2 -6.69 11.33 3.13
CA ARG A 2 -5.79 12.48 3.39
C ARG A 2 -4.79 12.73 2.25
N ASN A 3 -4.14 11.68 1.72
CA ASN A 3 -3.09 11.79 0.72
C ASN A 3 -3.56 11.57 -0.73
N GLU A 4 -4.87 11.63 -0.99
CA GLU A 4 -5.46 11.25 -2.28
C GLU A 4 -4.91 12.06 -3.47
N LYS A 5 -4.62 13.35 -3.27
CA LYS A 5 -4.03 14.20 -4.32
C LYS A 5 -2.60 13.75 -4.68
N LEU A 6 -1.80 13.36 -3.69
CA LEU A 6 -0.45 12.85 -3.90
C LEU A 6 -0.50 11.48 -4.60
N GLU A 7 -1.40 10.59 -4.17
CA GLU A 7 -1.63 9.29 -4.82
C GLU A 7 -1.98 9.43 -6.30
N LYS A 8 -2.96 10.30 -6.63
CA LYS A 8 -3.34 10.58 -8.02
C LYS A 8 -2.18 11.13 -8.85
N SER A 9 -1.33 11.97 -8.24
CA SER A 9 -0.16 12.55 -8.90
C SER A 9 0.90 11.49 -9.21
N ILE A 10 1.14 10.56 -8.27
CA ILE A 10 2.05 9.43 -8.48
C ILE A 10 1.54 8.50 -9.56
N ILE A 11 0.25 8.12 -9.53
CA ILE A 11 -0.37 7.27 -10.54
C ILE A 11 -0.26 7.89 -11.93
N ARG A 12 -0.46 9.21 -12.05
CA ARG A 12 -0.29 9.92 -13.32
C ARG A 12 1.16 9.83 -13.81
N ILE A 13 2.14 10.08 -12.94
CA ILE A 13 3.55 9.97 -13.31
C ILE A 13 3.91 8.55 -13.76
N ASP A 14 3.41 7.52 -13.06
CA ASP A 14 3.64 6.13 -13.44
C ASP A 14 3.05 5.82 -14.83
N ASN A 15 1.85 6.30 -15.13
CA ASN A 15 1.24 6.17 -16.47
C ASN A 15 2.01 6.94 -17.55
N ASP A 16 2.51 8.13 -17.24
CA ASP A 16 3.33 8.92 -18.16
C ASP A 16 4.65 8.18 -18.47
N ILE A 17 5.34 7.66 -17.45
CA ILE A 17 6.57 6.86 -17.62
C ILE A 17 6.30 5.60 -18.46
N LEU A 18 5.20 4.88 -18.21
CA LEU A 18 4.82 3.70 -19.00
C LEU A 18 4.60 4.07 -20.48
N SER A 19 3.89 5.17 -20.73
CA SER A 19 3.61 5.66 -22.08
C SER A 19 4.89 6.07 -22.81
N ILE A 20 5.79 6.79 -22.12
CA ILE A 20 7.09 7.19 -22.67
C ILE A 20 7.95 5.95 -22.97
N ASN A 21 7.96 4.92 -22.12
CA ASN A 21 8.70 3.68 -22.37
C ASN A 21 8.19 2.93 -23.60
N VAL A 22 6.89 2.99 -23.89
CA VAL A 22 6.32 2.45 -25.12
C VAL A 22 6.79 3.27 -26.33
N ALA A 23 6.70 4.60 -26.26
CA ALA A 23 7.12 5.49 -27.34
C ALA A 23 8.63 5.38 -27.64
N LYS A 24 9.46 5.24 -26.60
CA LYS A 24 10.93 5.09 -26.69
C LYS A 24 11.36 4.00 -27.67
N LYS A 25 10.57 2.92 -27.83
CA LYS A 25 10.86 1.82 -28.75
C LYS A 25 10.85 2.24 -30.23
N TYR A 26 10.26 3.38 -30.55
CA TYR A 26 10.06 3.88 -31.91
C TYR A 26 10.80 5.19 -32.17
N LEU A 27 11.54 5.71 -31.19
CA LEU A 27 12.18 7.02 -31.24
C LEU A 27 13.70 6.87 -31.18
N SER A 28 14.41 7.75 -31.89
CA SER A 28 15.88 7.75 -31.95
C SER A 28 16.55 8.60 -30.87
N ASN A 29 15.82 9.52 -30.24
CA ASN A 29 16.30 10.42 -29.19
C ASN A 29 16.25 9.76 -27.80
N THR A 30 16.89 8.59 -27.68
CA THR A 30 16.75 7.72 -26.50
C THR A 30 17.36 8.31 -25.24
N ASP A 31 18.37 9.18 -25.37
CA ASP A 31 19.09 9.76 -24.24
C ASP A 31 18.25 10.86 -23.58
N GLU A 32 17.69 11.78 -24.37
CA GLU A 32 16.79 12.82 -23.87
C GLU A 32 15.53 12.20 -23.23
N ILE A 33 15.02 11.11 -23.81
CA ILE A 33 13.91 10.35 -23.23
C ILE A 33 14.29 9.79 -21.85
N ASN A 34 15.52 9.29 -21.67
CA ASN A 34 15.98 8.76 -20.39
C ASN A 34 16.10 9.87 -19.33
N GLU A 35 16.55 11.06 -19.72
CA GLU A 35 16.61 12.22 -18.83
C GLU A 35 15.21 12.63 -18.34
N VAL A 36 14.21 12.65 -19.23
CA VAL A 36 12.82 12.92 -18.85
C VAL A 36 12.28 11.86 -17.90
N ILE A 37 12.51 10.56 -18.20
CA ILE A 37 12.10 9.46 -17.32
C ILE A 37 12.79 9.58 -15.94
N ALA A 38 14.07 9.94 -15.90
CA ALA A 38 14.81 10.13 -14.64
C ALA A 38 14.22 11.26 -13.80
N SER A 39 13.90 12.40 -14.43
CA SER A 39 13.24 13.54 -13.80
C SER A 39 11.86 13.17 -13.23
N LEU A 40 11.05 12.43 -14.00
CA LEU A 40 9.74 11.93 -13.55
C LEU A 40 9.88 10.96 -12.37
N ASN A 41 10.84 10.03 -12.42
CA ASN A 41 11.12 9.12 -11.31
C ASN A 41 11.53 9.86 -10.04
N ASN A 42 12.38 10.90 -10.16
CA ASN A 42 12.78 11.73 -9.03
C ASN A 42 11.56 12.42 -8.40
N LYS A 43 10.72 13.04 -9.23
CA LYS A 43 9.47 13.67 -8.78
C LYS A 43 8.54 12.67 -8.08
N ARG A 44 8.37 11.47 -8.65
CA ARG A 44 7.59 10.40 -8.03
C ARG A 44 8.14 10.04 -6.65
N GLN A 45 9.46 9.90 -6.52
CA GLN A 45 10.09 9.54 -5.25
C GLN A 45 9.87 10.61 -4.19
N LEU A 46 9.96 11.90 -4.54
CA LEU A 46 9.69 12.99 -3.60
C LEU A 46 8.25 12.94 -3.07
N LEU A 47 7.27 12.73 -3.95
CA LEU A 47 5.87 12.57 -3.54
C LEU A 47 5.66 11.33 -2.67
N ALA A 48 6.32 10.22 -3.01
CA ALA A 48 6.24 9.00 -2.21
C ALA A 48 6.85 9.20 -0.80
N ASN A 49 8.00 9.87 -0.71
CA ASN A 49 8.63 10.20 0.58
C ASN A 49 7.71 11.05 1.46
N GLU A 50 6.98 12.01 0.87
CA GLU A 50 6.00 12.82 1.59
C GLU A 50 4.89 11.94 2.18
N ILE A 51 4.32 11.02 1.39
CA ILE A 51 3.28 10.10 1.84
C ILE A 51 3.79 9.19 2.98
N TYR A 52 5.02 8.71 2.88
CA TYR A 52 5.59 7.74 3.82
C TYR A 52 6.26 8.35 5.06
N SER A 53 6.41 9.67 5.10
CA SER A 53 7.09 10.38 6.20
C SER A 53 6.48 10.10 7.58
N GLU A 54 5.17 9.86 7.65
CA GLU A 54 4.43 9.61 8.90
C GLU A 54 4.13 8.12 9.15
N ASP A 55 4.62 7.20 8.32
CA ASP A 55 4.23 5.78 8.39
C ASP A 55 4.54 5.13 9.73
N HIS A 56 5.60 5.57 10.41
CA HIS A 56 5.96 5.06 11.72
C HIS A 56 4.94 5.43 12.80
N LEU A 57 4.37 6.63 12.74
CA LEU A 57 3.32 7.08 13.65
C LEU A 57 2.03 6.31 13.38
N SER A 58 1.62 6.26 12.11
CA SER A 58 0.46 5.49 11.66
C SER A 58 0.57 4.02 12.04
N TYR A 59 1.75 3.41 11.89
CA TYR A 59 2.00 2.02 12.30
C TYR A 59 1.83 1.85 13.81
N SER A 60 2.39 2.74 14.63
CA SER A 60 2.26 2.66 16.09
C SER A 60 0.80 2.72 16.53
N GLU A 61 0.01 3.62 15.94
CA GLU A 61 -1.42 3.73 16.24
C GLU A 61 -2.21 2.50 15.78
N CYS A 62 -1.98 2.04 14.54
CA CYS A 62 -2.61 0.83 14.02
C CYS A 62 -2.27 -0.39 14.86
N ARG A 63 -1.01 -0.51 15.31
CA ARG A 63 -0.55 -1.66 16.08
C ARG A 63 -1.29 -1.80 17.41
N GLU A 64 -1.53 -0.71 18.13
CA GLU A 64 -2.26 -0.77 19.39
C GLU A 64 -3.72 -1.19 19.19
N ILE A 65 -4.37 -0.74 18.10
CA ILE A 65 -5.74 -1.17 17.77
C ILE A 65 -5.76 -2.65 17.40
N ILE A 66 -4.86 -3.08 16.51
CA ILE A 66 -4.79 -4.48 16.04
C ILE A 66 -4.45 -5.45 17.17
N LYS A 67 -3.74 -4.98 18.20
CA LYS A 67 -3.39 -5.79 19.38
C LYS A 67 -4.63 -6.32 20.11
N GLU A 68 -5.72 -5.56 20.12
CA GLU A 68 -6.99 -5.99 20.71
C GLU A 68 -7.69 -7.08 19.88
N MET A 69 -7.24 -7.31 18.64
CA MET A 69 -7.77 -8.32 17.71
C MET A 69 -6.93 -9.61 17.69
N LEU A 70 -5.85 -9.68 18.47
CA LEU A 70 -4.98 -10.86 18.52
C LEU A 70 -5.75 -12.13 18.93
N GLY A 71 -5.57 -13.19 18.15
CA GLY A 71 -6.17 -14.50 18.39
C GLY A 71 -7.68 -14.57 18.11
N LYS A 72 -8.33 -13.47 17.74
CA LYS A 72 -9.75 -13.44 17.35
C LYS A 72 -9.92 -13.92 15.91
N GLU A 73 -11.05 -14.56 15.63
CA GLU A 73 -11.48 -14.86 14.27
C GLU A 73 -12.24 -13.65 13.72
N LEU A 74 -11.68 -13.01 12.70
CA LEU A 74 -12.32 -11.88 12.03
C LEU A 74 -13.10 -12.40 10.82
N ALA A 75 -14.41 -12.19 10.82
CA ALA A 75 -15.30 -12.46 9.69
C ALA A 75 -15.25 -11.31 8.66
N GLN A 76 -16.05 -11.41 7.60
CA GLN A 76 -16.02 -10.47 6.46
C GLN A 76 -16.17 -8.99 6.87
N GLU A 77 -17.09 -8.70 7.79
CA GLU A 77 -17.38 -7.34 8.26
C GLU A 77 -16.17 -6.77 9.02
N GLU A 78 -15.66 -7.51 10.00
CA GLU A 78 -14.50 -7.13 10.81
C GLU A 78 -13.22 -6.99 9.96
N GLN A 79 -13.05 -7.84 8.94
CA GLN A 79 -11.95 -7.70 7.98
C GLN A 79 -12.06 -6.41 7.16
N SER A 80 -13.27 -6.02 6.77
CA SER A 80 -13.52 -4.81 6.01
C SER A 80 -13.29 -3.56 6.87
N GLU A 81 -13.76 -3.59 8.12
CA GLU A 81 -13.51 -2.53 9.12
C GLU A 81 -12.02 -2.36 9.41
N LEU A 82 -11.30 -3.47 9.61
CA LEU A 82 -9.86 -3.46 9.81
C LEU A 82 -9.13 -2.83 8.61
N LEU A 83 -9.52 -3.19 7.39
CA LEU A 83 -8.92 -2.63 6.18
C LEU A 83 -9.13 -1.11 6.09
N GLU A 84 -10.36 -0.64 6.29
CA GLU A 84 -10.66 0.79 6.20
C GLU A 84 -9.99 1.59 7.33
N MET A 85 -9.94 1.03 8.55
CA MET A 85 -9.19 1.63 9.66
C MET A 85 -7.70 1.78 9.33
N ILE A 86 -7.06 0.73 8.80
CA ILE A 86 -5.64 0.80 8.38
C ILE A 86 -5.47 1.89 7.33
N LYS A 87 -6.28 1.88 6.27
CA LYS A 87 -6.19 2.89 5.22
C LYS A 87 -6.33 4.29 5.80
N GLU A 88 -7.30 4.52 6.68
CA GLU A 88 -7.57 5.82 7.28
C GLU A 88 -6.37 6.32 8.07
N LYS A 89 -5.79 5.48 8.93
CA LYS A 89 -4.60 5.80 9.73
C LYS A 89 -3.36 6.10 8.90
N PHE A 90 -3.16 5.38 7.79
CA PHE A 90 -2.07 5.66 6.86
C PHE A 90 -2.41 6.77 5.84
N GLY A 91 -3.66 7.21 5.80
CA GLY A 91 -4.15 8.27 4.93
C GLY A 91 -4.10 7.95 3.44
N ARG A 92 -4.02 6.67 3.04
CA ARG A 92 -3.85 6.23 1.64
C ARG A 92 -4.57 4.90 1.36
N GLN A 93 -4.80 4.61 0.09
CA GLN A 93 -5.58 3.43 -0.32
C GLN A 93 -4.75 2.14 -0.37
N SER A 94 -3.49 2.22 -0.79
CA SER A 94 -2.60 1.07 -0.90
C SER A 94 -1.35 1.22 -0.04
N PRO A 95 -0.77 0.10 0.45
CA PRO A 95 0.50 0.14 1.17
C PRO A 95 1.62 0.73 0.29
N ASN A 96 1.63 0.39 -0.99
CA ASN A 96 2.52 0.96 -2.00
C ASN A 96 1.69 1.69 -3.06
N VAL A 97 1.87 3.01 -3.15
CA VAL A 97 1.07 3.91 -4.02
C VAL A 97 1.30 3.69 -5.52
N SER A 98 2.40 3.02 -5.89
CA SER A 98 2.69 2.62 -7.27
C SER A 98 2.25 1.18 -7.58
N LYS A 99 1.69 0.45 -6.61
CA LYS A 99 1.18 -0.92 -6.81
C LYS A 99 -0.34 -0.96 -6.71
N LYS A 100 -0.95 -1.84 -7.50
CA LYS A 100 -2.41 -2.06 -7.51
C LYS A 100 -2.93 -2.84 -6.29
N SER A 101 -2.06 -3.54 -5.56
CA SER A 101 -2.47 -4.33 -4.40
C SER A 101 -2.87 -3.44 -3.23
N ASN A 102 -4.16 -3.41 -2.90
CA ASN A 102 -4.75 -2.53 -1.87
C ASN A 102 -5.63 -3.28 -0.84
N GLY A 103 -5.79 -4.59 -0.97
CA GLY A 103 -6.58 -5.41 -0.04
C GLY A 103 -5.88 -5.65 1.30
N LEU A 104 -6.63 -6.18 2.26
CA LEU A 104 -6.16 -6.43 3.63
C LEU A 104 -4.88 -7.26 3.69
N ASN A 105 -4.78 -8.34 2.92
CA ASN A 105 -3.57 -9.17 2.84
C ASN A 105 -2.31 -8.37 2.44
N ALA A 106 -2.44 -7.39 1.54
CA ALA A 106 -1.32 -6.55 1.14
C ALA A 106 -0.88 -5.63 2.28
N TRP A 107 -1.84 -5.05 3.00
CA TRP A 107 -1.58 -4.22 4.17
C TRP A 107 -0.96 -5.02 5.31
N LEU A 108 -1.52 -6.17 5.70
CA LEU A 108 -0.96 -6.98 6.79
C LEU A 108 0.50 -7.39 6.51
N LYS A 109 0.82 -7.76 5.27
CA LYS A 109 2.19 -8.07 4.86
C LYS A 109 3.12 -6.86 4.92
N GLU A 110 2.66 -5.69 4.46
CA GLU A 110 3.43 -4.45 4.54
C GLU A 110 3.74 -4.07 5.99
N LEU A 111 2.76 -4.22 6.88
CA LEU A 111 2.88 -3.95 8.30
C LEU A 111 3.67 -5.03 9.06
N ASN A 112 4.12 -6.08 8.37
CA ASN A 112 4.76 -7.25 8.95
C ASN A 112 3.94 -7.89 10.09
N ILE A 113 2.63 -7.97 9.91
CA ILE A 113 1.70 -8.62 10.84
C ILE A 113 1.67 -10.11 10.51
N GLU A 114 1.71 -10.95 11.54
CA GLU A 114 1.57 -12.39 11.40
C GLU A 114 0.09 -12.76 11.45
N PHE A 115 -0.36 -13.53 10.46
CA PHE A 115 -1.75 -13.95 10.36
C PHE A 115 -1.88 -15.27 9.60
N ARG A 116 -3.04 -15.91 9.79
CA ARG A 116 -3.47 -17.08 9.02
C ARG A 116 -4.91 -16.92 8.58
N TRP A 117 -5.23 -17.55 7.46
CA TRP A 117 -6.59 -17.66 6.95
C TRP A 117 -7.14 -19.03 7.31
N ILE A 118 -8.38 -19.08 7.75
CA ILE A 118 -9.12 -20.30 8.02
C ILE A 118 -10.28 -20.34 7.05
N ASP A 119 -10.43 -21.45 6.35
CA ASP A 119 -11.56 -21.67 5.46
C ASP A 119 -12.84 -21.85 6.29
N ASP A 120 -13.91 -21.20 5.86
CA ASP A 120 -15.23 -21.33 6.47
C ASP A 120 -16.17 -21.92 5.41
N GLU A 121 -16.32 -23.24 5.44
CA GLU A 121 -17.12 -23.99 4.46
C GLU A 121 -18.61 -23.61 4.48
N VAL A 122 -19.09 -22.94 5.53
CA VAL A 122 -20.51 -22.57 5.70
C VAL A 122 -20.83 -21.27 4.97
N THR A 123 -19.95 -20.28 5.10
CA THR A 123 -20.15 -18.94 4.49
C THR A 123 -19.41 -18.78 3.16
N GLY A 124 -18.42 -19.63 2.88
CA GLY A 124 -17.52 -19.50 1.74
C GLY A 124 -16.56 -18.31 1.85
N TRP A 125 -16.49 -17.64 3.01
CA TRP A 125 -15.61 -16.52 3.27
C TRP A 125 -14.56 -16.89 4.33
N ASN A 126 -13.29 -16.90 3.93
CA ASN A 126 -12.21 -17.24 4.84
C ASN A 126 -12.14 -16.26 6.01
N LYS A 127 -12.06 -16.78 7.23
CA LYS A 127 -11.82 -16.01 8.45
C LYS A 127 -10.34 -15.69 8.57
N LEU A 128 -10.04 -14.51 9.11
CA LEU A 128 -8.69 -14.06 9.39
C LEU A 128 -8.39 -14.21 10.88
N ILE A 129 -7.27 -14.83 11.23
CA ILE A 129 -6.72 -14.78 12.60
C ILE A 129 -5.38 -14.08 12.56
N ILE A 130 -5.26 -13.00 13.33
CA ILE A 130 -3.98 -12.32 13.59
C ILE A 130 -3.29 -13.01 14.76
N THR A 131 -2.07 -13.49 14.53
CA THR A 131 -1.33 -14.34 15.49
C THR A 131 -0.20 -13.59 16.18
N GLY A 132 0.26 -12.46 15.63
CA GLY A 132 1.38 -11.73 16.18
C GLY A 132 1.82 -10.55 15.32
N PHE A 133 2.92 -9.93 15.75
CA PHE A 133 3.56 -8.80 15.07
C PHE A 133 5.03 -9.13 14.85
N GLY A 134 5.47 -9.08 13.60
CA GLY A 134 6.88 -9.14 13.25
C GLY A 134 7.60 -7.80 13.47
N VAL A 135 8.88 -7.77 13.06
CA VAL A 135 9.71 -6.56 13.12
C VAL A 135 9.34 -5.63 11.96
N TYR A 136 8.64 -4.53 12.25
CA TYR A 136 8.32 -3.54 11.23
C TYR A 136 9.59 -2.85 10.70
N LYS A 137 9.79 -2.89 9.38
CA LYS A 137 10.91 -2.22 8.72
C LYS A 137 10.43 -0.87 8.23
N GLN A 138 10.96 0.22 8.81
CA GLN A 138 10.79 1.54 8.22
C GLN A 138 11.41 1.55 6.82
N LYS A 139 10.70 2.14 5.87
CA LYS A 139 11.16 2.36 4.49
C LYS A 139 11.81 3.73 4.36
#